data_AF-A0AAV9CNT6-F1
#
_entry.id   AF-A0AAV9CNT6-F1
#
_cell.length_a   1.000
_cell.length_b   1.000
_cell.length_c   1.000
_cell.angle_alpha   90.00
_cell.angle_beta   90.00
_cell.angle_gamma   90.00
#
_symmetry.space_group_name_H-M   'P 1'
#
loop_
_entity.id
_entity.type
_entity.pdbx_description
1 polymer ?
#
loop_
_entity_poly.entity_id
_entity_poly.type
_entity_poly.pdbx_seq_one_letter_code
_entity_poly.pdbx_strand_id
1 'polypeptide(L)'
;MPVKVGPLGGTGGDAFDHKEATGVREIIVVYGDAIDSIMLKYDYNGTSRTNKIGGNGGTQTKKIVLDYPDEFLTGIDGYYKTHRKPLVIVSLTFYSNKSKYGPFGRQEGTFFSIPTLGAEIIGFFGRSGRLVDAIGVYLRTDPNVPPCTRQDYKIQHLACGEDKEVPCTALNALPCKVGLFGSPGGRQWDDGVCSGIKQIIIKRGNFEIYSIQIEYEKNGNSIWSPVHGGSEGEVTNKIKLDIPNEWVTCITGFYGEITGHGGFEVIKSLTFYTNKGKYGPLGKEIGKFFTTAGAPGKVVGLMGSCGEYLYSIGVYVWITQNVNLGL
;
A
#
# COMPACT_ATOMS: atom_id res chain seq x y z
N MET A 1 18.64 1.88 13.21
CA MET A 1 17.34 2.46 13.64
C MET A 1 16.22 1.72 12.92
N PRO A 2 15.05 1.52 13.55
CA PRO A 2 13.93 0.82 12.90
C PRO A 2 13.34 1.63 11.74
N VAL A 3 12.88 0.94 10.69
CA VAL A 3 12.27 1.54 9.50
C VAL A 3 10.80 1.83 9.78
N LYS A 4 10.31 3.01 9.40
CA LYS A 4 8.92 3.44 9.62
C LYS A 4 8.13 3.35 8.31
N VAL A 5 6.99 2.65 8.31
CA VAL A 5 6.13 2.48 7.13
C VAL A 5 4.69 2.91 7.44
N GLY A 6 4.13 3.82 6.65
CA GLY A 6 2.78 4.36 6.87
C GLY A 6 2.76 5.78 7.45
N PRO A 7 1.62 6.21 8.06
CA PRO A 7 0.44 5.42 8.31
C PRO A 7 -0.50 5.42 7.10
N LEU A 8 -1.14 4.28 6.83
CA LEU A 8 -2.14 4.12 5.78
C LEU A 8 -3.52 4.23 6.43
N GLY A 9 -4.44 4.97 5.79
CA GLY A 9 -5.78 5.24 6.32
C GLY A 9 -6.15 6.72 6.27
N GLY A 10 -7.02 7.16 7.19
CA GLY A 10 -7.57 8.51 7.28
C GLY A 10 -6.72 9.51 8.06
N THR A 11 -7.08 10.78 7.92
CA THR A 11 -6.45 11.92 8.62
C THR A 11 -7.15 12.33 9.91
N GLY A 12 -8.23 11.63 10.29
CA GLY A 12 -8.97 11.86 11.53
C GLY A 12 -8.24 11.37 12.79
N GLY A 13 -8.90 11.47 13.94
CA GLY A 13 -8.36 11.02 15.23
C GLY A 13 -7.11 11.78 15.70
N ASP A 14 -6.54 11.34 16.82
CA ASP A 14 -5.29 11.85 17.37
C ASP A 14 -4.13 10.92 17.02
N ALA A 15 -2.94 11.49 16.83
CA ALA A 15 -1.75 10.72 16.51
C ALA A 15 -1.27 9.89 17.71
N PHE A 16 -0.83 8.67 17.45
CA PHE A 16 -0.14 7.83 18.44
C PHE A 16 1.17 7.29 17.83
N ASP A 17 2.16 7.04 18.68
CA ASP A 17 3.46 6.53 18.27
C ASP A 17 4.05 5.63 19.38
N HIS A 18 4.01 4.32 19.18
CA HIS A 18 4.55 3.33 20.11
C HIS A 18 5.96 2.90 19.68
N LYS A 19 6.92 3.81 19.84
CA LYS A 19 8.34 3.58 19.55
C LYS A 19 9.04 2.75 20.63
N GLU A 20 10.27 2.33 20.34
CA GLU A 20 11.24 1.73 21.29
C GLU A 20 10.91 0.32 21.82
N ALA A 21 9.85 -0.31 21.33
CA ALA A 21 9.56 -1.71 21.62
C ALA A 21 10.57 -2.66 20.94
N THR A 22 10.86 -3.78 21.61
CA THR A 22 11.74 -4.86 21.11
C THR A 22 10.97 -5.99 20.46
N GLY A 23 9.63 -5.92 20.40
CA GLY A 23 8.79 -6.90 19.74
C GLY A 23 7.33 -6.81 20.16
N VAL A 24 6.46 -7.48 19.44
CA VAL A 24 5.02 -7.58 19.74
C VAL A 24 4.77 -8.96 20.36
N ARG A 25 4.10 -8.99 21.52
CA ARG A 25 3.75 -10.25 22.22
C ARG A 25 2.27 -10.61 22.06
N GLU A 26 1.40 -9.61 22.07
CA GLU A 26 -0.05 -9.82 22.05
C GLU A 26 -0.75 -8.69 21.29
N ILE A 27 -1.81 -9.06 20.56
CA ILE A 27 -2.68 -8.13 19.85
C ILE A 27 -4.12 -8.49 20.23
N ILE A 28 -4.90 -7.51 20.70
CA ILE A 28 -6.33 -7.66 20.87
C ILE A 28 -7.01 -6.69 19.90
N VAL A 29 -7.79 -7.21 18.98
CA VAL A 29 -8.55 -6.44 18.00
C VAL A 29 -10.02 -6.44 18.41
N VAL A 30 -10.60 -5.25 18.56
CA VAL A 30 -12.04 -5.05 18.80
C VAL A 30 -12.64 -4.42 17.55
N TYR A 31 -13.69 -5.04 17.00
CA TYR A 31 -14.25 -4.65 15.71
C TYR A 31 -15.77 -4.89 15.63
N GLY A 32 -16.37 -4.24 14.64
CA GLY A 32 -17.73 -4.48 14.15
C GLY A 32 -17.76 -4.29 12.64
N ASP A 33 -18.40 -3.21 12.18
CA ASP A 33 -18.34 -2.79 10.78
C ASP A 33 -17.03 -2.06 10.40
N ALA A 34 -16.25 -1.68 11.41
CA ALA A 34 -14.92 -1.11 11.30
C ALA A 34 -14.02 -1.61 12.45
N ILE A 35 -12.75 -1.22 12.47
CA ILE A 35 -11.86 -1.49 13.61
C ILE A 35 -12.09 -0.42 14.68
N ASP A 36 -12.67 -0.82 15.81
CA ASP A 36 -12.98 0.08 16.92
C ASP A 36 -11.76 0.36 17.78
N SER A 37 -11.02 -0.69 18.16
CA SER A 37 -9.77 -0.52 18.92
C SER A 37 -8.80 -1.66 18.72
N ILE A 38 -7.53 -1.37 18.98
CA ILE A 38 -6.45 -2.36 19.01
C ILE A 38 -5.70 -2.17 20.32
N MET A 39 -5.46 -3.25 21.04
CA MET A 39 -4.60 -3.28 22.20
C MET A 39 -3.34 -4.07 21.86
N LEU A 40 -2.18 -3.48 22.11
CA LEU A 40 -0.89 -4.02 21.73
C LEU A 40 -0.05 -4.19 22.99
N LYS A 41 0.34 -5.43 23.28
CA LYS A 41 1.32 -5.74 24.33
C LYS A 41 2.67 -5.91 23.67
N TYR A 42 3.58 -5.01 24.00
CA TYR A 42 4.95 -5.01 23.49
C TYR A 42 5.92 -5.60 24.51
N ASP A 43 7.02 -6.16 24.01
CA ASP A 43 8.23 -6.38 24.78
C ASP A 43 9.11 -5.11 24.81
N TYR A 44 9.76 -4.89 25.94
CA TYR A 44 10.82 -3.91 26.15
C TYR A 44 11.91 -4.59 26.98
N ASN A 45 12.83 -5.28 26.30
CA ASN A 45 13.94 -6.02 26.90
C ASN A 45 13.49 -6.97 28.03
N GLY A 46 12.46 -7.78 27.78
CA GLY A 46 11.93 -8.76 28.74
C GLY A 46 10.82 -8.24 29.66
N THR A 47 10.59 -6.92 29.74
CA THR A 47 9.40 -6.35 30.40
C THR A 47 8.30 -6.08 29.39
N SER A 48 7.02 -6.20 29.78
CA SER A 48 5.91 -5.96 28.86
C SER A 48 5.08 -4.74 29.22
N ARG A 49 4.68 -3.95 28.22
CA ARG A 49 3.72 -2.83 28.38
C ARG A 49 2.59 -2.95 27.37
N THR A 50 1.39 -2.56 27.78
CA THR A 50 0.19 -2.64 26.96
C THR A 50 -0.31 -1.24 26.64
N ASN A 51 -0.54 -0.96 25.35
CA ASN A 51 -1.14 0.29 24.90
C ASN A 51 -2.43 -0.01 24.13
N LYS A 52 -3.48 0.78 24.38
CA LYS A 52 -4.75 0.72 23.64
C LYS A 52 -4.86 1.94 22.73
N ILE A 53 -5.25 1.70 21.48
CA ILE A 53 -5.63 2.73 20.49
C ILE A 53 -7.07 2.53 20.05
N GLY A 54 -7.76 3.60 19.67
CA GLY A 54 -9.17 3.57 19.30
C GLY A 54 -10.14 3.64 20.49
N GLY A 55 -11.42 3.40 20.22
CA GLY A 55 -12.52 3.67 21.15
C GLY A 55 -12.91 2.50 22.06
N ASN A 56 -14.10 2.64 22.66
CA ASN A 56 -14.72 1.63 23.52
C ASN A 56 -15.92 0.94 22.86
N GLY A 57 -16.03 1.03 21.53
CA GLY A 57 -17.09 0.41 20.75
C GLY A 57 -16.81 -1.05 20.39
N GLY A 58 -17.34 -1.45 19.25
CA GLY A 58 -17.21 -2.80 18.69
C GLY A 58 -18.08 -3.85 19.39
N THR A 59 -18.32 -4.94 18.68
CA THR A 59 -19.16 -6.05 19.16
C THR A 59 -18.42 -7.38 19.18
N GLN A 60 -17.27 -7.45 18.49
CA GLN A 60 -16.42 -8.63 18.42
C GLN A 60 -15.04 -8.30 18.97
N THR A 61 -14.45 -9.24 19.68
CA THR A 61 -13.08 -9.15 20.20
C THR A 61 -12.30 -10.40 19.85
N LYS A 62 -11.10 -10.24 19.31
CA LYS A 62 -10.17 -11.33 19.04
C LYS A 62 -8.81 -11.04 19.63
N LYS A 63 -8.29 -12.03 20.36
CA LYS A 63 -6.99 -11.99 21.01
C LYS A 63 -6.03 -12.90 20.25
N ILE A 64 -4.87 -12.36 19.92
CA ILE A 64 -3.73 -13.05 19.28
C ILE A 64 -2.60 -13.01 20.30
N VAL A 65 -2.13 -14.17 20.73
CA VAL A 65 -0.94 -14.31 21.56
C VAL A 65 0.12 -14.94 20.68
N LEU A 66 1.23 -14.23 20.45
CA LEU A 66 2.35 -14.75 19.69
C LEU A 66 3.22 -15.59 20.61
N ASP A 67 3.73 -16.70 20.10
CA ASP A 67 4.73 -17.54 20.74
C ASP A 67 6.11 -16.84 20.78
N TYR A 68 6.19 -15.72 21.52
CA TYR A 68 7.34 -14.83 21.59
C TYR A 68 8.53 -15.48 22.32
N PRO A 69 9.78 -15.40 21.81
CA PRO A 69 10.19 -14.61 20.64
C PRO A 69 10.15 -15.35 19.29
N ASP A 70 9.80 -16.64 19.27
CA ASP A 70 9.90 -17.49 18.07
C ASP A 70 8.81 -17.19 17.03
N GLU A 71 7.68 -16.62 17.44
CA GLU A 71 6.66 -16.09 16.57
C GLU A 71 6.63 -14.57 16.61
N PHE A 72 6.77 -13.96 15.45
CA PHE A 72 6.81 -12.51 15.30
C PHE A 72 6.08 -12.07 14.03
N LEU A 73 5.60 -10.83 14.03
CA LEU A 73 4.80 -10.29 12.94
C LEU A 73 5.67 -9.98 11.72
N THR A 74 5.21 -10.42 10.56
CA THR A 74 5.87 -10.29 9.26
C THR A 74 5.05 -9.50 8.22
N GLY A 75 3.90 -8.95 8.60
CA GLY A 75 3.14 -8.09 7.71
C GLY A 75 1.75 -7.77 8.21
N ILE A 76 1.16 -6.74 7.60
CA ILE A 76 -0.25 -6.40 7.78
C ILE A 76 -0.91 -6.11 6.43
N ASP A 77 -2.11 -6.64 6.26
CA ASP A 77 -3.02 -6.21 5.21
C ASP A 77 -4.21 -5.52 5.86
N GLY A 78 -4.88 -4.65 5.11
CA GLY A 78 -6.12 -4.08 5.57
C GLY A 78 -6.89 -3.36 4.48
N TYR A 79 -8.07 -2.89 4.88
CA TYR A 79 -8.90 -2.02 4.07
C TYR A 79 -9.27 -0.78 4.87
N TYR A 80 -9.35 0.36 4.19
CA TYR A 80 -9.90 1.58 4.76
C TYR A 80 -10.96 2.19 3.84
N LYS A 81 -11.97 2.79 4.45
CA LYS A 81 -13.05 3.48 3.73
C LYS A 81 -13.70 4.54 4.61
N THR A 82 -14.55 5.36 3.99
CA THR A 82 -15.41 6.29 4.71
C THR A 82 -16.46 5.51 5.49
N HIS A 83 -16.45 5.61 6.82
CA HIS A 83 -17.44 4.97 7.69
C HIS A 83 -18.12 6.03 8.56
N ARG A 84 -19.33 6.47 8.17
CA ARG A 84 -20.10 7.56 8.82
C ARG A 84 -19.34 8.91 8.92
N LYS A 85 -18.23 9.06 8.17
CA LYS A 85 -17.20 10.11 8.24
C LYS A 85 -16.50 10.16 9.62
N PRO A 86 -15.15 10.17 9.71
CA PRO A 86 -14.14 10.24 8.64
C PRO A 86 -13.79 8.88 7.98
N LEU A 87 -12.71 8.86 7.19
CA LEU A 87 -12.07 7.65 6.63
C LEU A 87 -11.38 6.88 7.77
N VAL A 88 -11.63 5.58 7.88
CA VAL A 88 -11.10 4.74 8.97
C VAL A 88 -10.67 3.37 8.45
N ILE A 89 -9.81 2.69 9.22
CA ILE A 89 -9.49 1.28 9.01
C ILE A 89 -10.74 0.45 9.28
N VAL A 90 -11.18 -0.31 8.29
CA VAL A 90 -12.36 -1.17 8.40
C VAL A 90 -12.03 -2.65 8.46
N SER A 91 -10.84 -3.05 8.04
CA SER A 91 -10.33 -4.38 8.35
C SER A 91 -8.82 -4.45 8.49
N LEU A 92 -8.37 -5.44 9.26
CA LEU A 92 -6.97 -5.78 9.44
C LEU A 92 -6.78 -7.29 9.39
N THR A 93 -5.68 -7.71 8.77
CA THR A 93 -5.14 -9.06 8.80
C THR A 93 -3.68 -8.98 9.17
N PHE A 94 -3.26 -9.75 10.18
CA PHE A 94 -1.88 -9.81 10.62
C PHE A 94 -1.25 -11.10 10.13
N TYR A 95 0.01 -11.01 9.70
CA TYR A 95 0.81 -12.17 9.32
C TYR A 95 1.97 -12.29 10.29
N SER A 96 2.26 -13.50 10.73
CA SER A 96 3.49 -13.86 11.42
C SER A 96 4.32 -14.80 10.55
N ASN A 97 5.56 -15.06 10.99
CA ASN A 97 6.39 -16.11 10.42
C ASN A 97 5.77 -17.52 10.57
N LYS A 98 4.80 -17.72 11.48
CA LYS A 98 4.12 -19.01 11.71
C LYS A 98 2.68 -19.09 11.21
N SER A 99 1.96 -17.97 11.10
CA SER A 99 0.50 -17.99 10.94
C SER A 99 -0.10 -16.73 10.32
N LYS A 100 -1.39 -16.82 9.95
CA LYS A 100 -2.23 -15.70 9.49
C LYS A 100 -3.38 -15.50 10.46
N TYR A 101 -3.62 -14.25 10.87
CA TYR A 101 -4.67 -13.86 11.81
C TYR A 101 -5.62 -12.83 11.20
N GLY A 102 -6.90 -13.19 11.09
CA GLY A 102 -7.93 -12.36 10.46
C GLY A 102 -8.43 -12.94 9.12
N PRO A 103 -9.14 -12.14 8.30
CA PRO A 103 -9.40 -10.71 8.49
C PRO A 103 -10.32 -10.43 9.68
N PHE A 104 -10.08 -9.32 10.37
CA PHE A 104 -10.99 -8.75 11.36
C PHE A 104 -11.68 -7.54 10.75
N GLY A 105 -12.99 -7.38 10.97
CA GLY A 105 -13.80 -6.33 10.34
C GLY A 105 -14.22 -6.68 8.91
N ARG A 106 -14.52 -5.65 8.09
CA ARG A 106 -15.02 -5.81 6.71
C ARG A 106 -13.96 -5.45 5.68
N GLN A 107 -13.71 -6.34 4.74
CA GLN A 107 -12.78 -6.14 3.62
C GLN A 107 -13.43 -5.32 2.49
N GLU A 108 -13.77 -4.07 2.79
CA GLU A 108 -14.46 -3.17 1.87
C GLU A 108 -13.70 -1.84 1.72
N GLY A 109 -13.64 -1.31 0.51
CA GLY A 109 -12.98 -0.04 0.21
C GLY A 109 -11.56 -0.21 -0.33
N THR A 110 -10.66 0.68 0.05
CA THR A 110 -9.29 0.70 -0.47
C THR A 110 -8.42 -0.30 0.26
N PHE A 111 -7.73 -1.15 -0.49
CA PHE A 111 -6.79 -2.13 0.04
C PHE A 111 -5.41 -1.50 0.31
N PHE A 112 -4.75 -2.01 1.35
CA PHE A 112 -3.32 -1.81 1.56
C PHE A 112 -2.65 -3.07 2.08
N SER A 113 -1.35 -3.20 1.78
CA SER A 113 -0.50 -4.27 2.28
C SER A 113 0.88 -3.73 2.63
N ILE A 114 1.36 -4.08 3.82
CA ILE A 114 2.72 -3.83 4.29
C ILE A 114 3.38 -5.20 4.51
N PRO A 115 4.03 -5.78 3.48
CA PRO A 115 4.85 -6.98 3.63
C PRO A 115 6.19 -6.64 4.28
N THR A 116 6.74 -7.56 5.07
CA THR A 116 8.09 -7.40 5.64
C THR A 116 8.93 -8.60 5.19
N LEU A 117 9.96 -8.33 4.40
CA LEU A 117 10.82 -9.38 3.86
C LEU A 117 11.99 -9.61 4.82
N GLY A 118 11.84 -10.59 5.72
CA GLY A 118 12.86 -10.88 6.74
C GLY A 118 12.99 -9.81 7.82
N ALA A 119 12.08 -8.83 7.85
CA ALA A 119 12.00 -7.85 8.93
C ALA A 119 10.85 -8.22 9.89
N GLU A 120 10.98 -7.82 11.14
CA GLU A 120 9.97 -7.99 12.17
C GLU A 120 9.22 -6.68 12.39
N ILE A 121 7.89 -6.73 12.50
CA ILE A 121 7.10 -5.60 13.02
C ILE A 121 7.27 -5.56 14.54
N ILE A 122 7.97 -4.53 15.02
CA ILE A 122 8.27 -4.34 16.44
C ILE A 122 7.41 -3.26 17.10
N GLY A 123 6.73 -2.43 16.32
CA GLY A 123 5.99 -1.27 16.82
C GLY A 123 4.92 -0.80 15.85
N PHE A 124 4.00 0.01 16.35
CA PHE A 124 2.94 0.62 15.56
C PHE A 124 2.83 2.12 15.86
N PHE A 125 2.46 2.87 14.84
CA PHE A 125 2.10 4.29 14.95
C PHE A 125 0.90 4.57 14.05
N GLY A 126 0.27 5.72 14.18
CA GLY A 126 -0.89 6.02 13.36
C GLY A 126 -1.78 7.09 13.97
N ARG A 127 -3.08 6.97 13.69
CA ARG A 127 -4.09 7.89 14.20
C ARG A 127 -5.32 7.12 14.67
N SER A 128 -5.90 7.54 15.78
CA SER A 128 -7.13 6.93 16.29
C SER A 128 -7.98 7.91 17.09
N GLY A 129 -9.28 7.76 17.01
CA GLY A 129 -10.26 8.40 17.89
C GLY A 129 -11.29 7.39 18.37
N ARG A 130 -12.55 7.56 17.98
CA ARG A 130 -13.61 6.57 18.26
C ARG A 130 -13.36 5.22 17.57
N LEU A 131 -12.69 5.25 16.43
CA LEU A 131 -12.26 4.10 15.62
C LEU A 131 -10.76 4.24 15.33
N VAL A 132 -10.15 3.25 14.70
CA VAL A 132 -8.77 3.37 14.20
C VAL A 132 -8.78 4.09 12.84
N ASP A 133 -8.27 5.32 12.78
CA ASP A 133 -8.28 6.14 11.58
C ASP A 133 -7.19 5.71 10.59
N ALA A 134 -5.95 5.52 11.06
CA ALA A 134 -4.82 5.10 10.24
C ALA A 134 -3.80 4.28 11.03
N ILE A 135 -3.07 3.42 10.35
CA ILE A 135 -2.08 2.52 10.95
C ILE A 135 -0.79 2.44 10.12
N GLY A 136 0.34 2.46 10.82
CA GLY A 136 1.68 2.25 10.29
C GLY A 136 2.49 1.39 11.25
N VAL A 137 3.64 0.90 10.78
CA VAL A 137 4.48 -0.06 11.50
C VAL A 137 5.93 0.39 11.59
N TYR A 138 6.60 -0.02 12.66
CA TYR A 138 8.05 0.00 12.81
C TYR A 138 8.61 -1.38 12.51
N LEU A 139 9.59 -1.43 11.61
CA LEU A 139 10.26 -2.64 11.18
C LEU A 139 11.68 -2.70 11.73
N ARG A 140 12.07 -3.86 12.24
CA ARG A 140 13.45 -4.19 12.59
C ARG A 140 13.97 -5.27 11.66
N THR A 141 15.10 -5.00 11.03
CA THR A 141 15.88 -6.00 10.28
C THR A 141 16.90 -6.60 11.23
N ASP A 142 16.95 -7.92 11.35
CA ASP A 142 18.08 -8.57 12.02
C ASP A 142 19.21 -8.77 11.00
N PRO A 143 20.38 -8.12 11.16
CA PRO A 143 21.51 -8.31 10.25
C PRO A 143 22.05 -9.75 10.24
N ASN A 144 21.71 -10.58 11.22
CA ASN A 144 22.15 -11.97 11.33
C ASN A 144 21.11 -12.99 10.84
N VAL A 145 19.87 -12.56 10.56
CA VAL A 145 18.84 -13.44 9.99
C VAL A 145 18.86 -13.22 8.47
N PRO A 146 19.27 -14.22 7.67
CA PRO A 146 19.16 -14.13 6.22
C PRO A 146 17.68 -13.90 5.84
N PRO A 147 17.39 -13.05 4.84
CA PRO A 147 16.01 -12.72 4.46
C PRO A 147 15.23 -14.01 4.28
N CYS A 148 14.09 -14.13 4.99
CA CYS A 148 13.35 -15.38 5.05
C CYS A 148 13.00 -15.86 3.62
N THR A 149 13.56 -16.98 3.20
CA THR A 149 13.15 -17.72 2.02
C THR A 149 11.85 -18.47 2.34
N ARG A 150 10.73 -17.75 2.44
CA ARG A 150 9.44 -18.44 2.54
C ARG A 150 9.12 -19.06 1.18
N GLN A 151 9.28 -20.38 1.07
CA GLN A 151 8.92 -21.21 -0.09
C GLN A 151 7.42 -21.17 -0.45
N ASP A 152 6.59 -20.49 0.36
CA ASP A 152 5.14 -20.37 0.14
C ASP A 152 4.67 -19.00 -0.36
N TYR A 153 5.58 -18.07 -0.69
CA TYR A 153 5.23 -17.10 -1.72
C TYR A 153 5.22 -17.84 -3.06
N LYS A 154 4.10 -18.53 -3.35
CA LYS A 154 3.63 -18.57 -4.74
C LYS A 154 3.39 -17.12 -5.14
N ILE A 155 4.45 -16.49 -5.62
CA ILE A 155 4.42 -15.36 -6.51
C ILE A 155 3.68 -15.85 -7.75
N GLN A 156 2.35 -15.92 -7.64
CA GLN A 156 1.51 -16.13 -8.80
C GLN A 156 1.42 -14.75 -9.45
N HIS A 157 2.40 -14.51 -10.34
CA HIS A 157 2.65 -13.31 -11.14
C HIS A 157 3.48 -12.18 -10.49
N LEU A 158 4.82 -12.30 -10.49
CA LEU A 158 5.75 -11.15 -10.55
C LEU A 158 6.60 -11.12 -11.84
N ALA A 159 6.13 -11.73 -12.93
CA ALA A 159 6.75 -11.49 -14.23
C ALA A 159 5.72 -11.53 -15.37
N CYS A 160 5.64 -10.43 -16.11
CA CYS A 160 5.77 -10.54 -17.56
C CYS A 160 7.16 -11.13 -17.84
N GLY A 161 7.23 -12.43 -18.13
CA GLY A 161 8.37 -13.10 -18.77
C GLY A 161 9.56 -13.49 -17.89
N GLU A 162 9.75 -14.82 -17.81
CA GLU A 162 10.89 -15.69 -17.44
C GLU A 162 11.69 -15.49 -16.14
N ASP A 163 11.75 -16.61 -15.42
CA ASP A 163 12.45 -16.89 -14.17
C ASP A 163 13.96 -16.66 -14.27
N LYS A 164 14.47 -15.67 -13.53
CA LYS A 164 15.85 -15.69 -13.01
C LYS A 164 15.88 -15.09 -11.61
N GLU A 165 16.41 -15.87 -10.67
CA GLU A 165 16.62 -15.51 -9.27
C GLU A 165 17.35 -14.16 -9.16
N VAL A 166 16.77 -13.23 -8.40
CA VAL A 166 17.40 -11.94 -8.09
C VAL A 166 18.34 -12.14 -6.89
N PRO A 167 19.63 -11.75 -6.97
CA PRO A 167 20.57 -11.91 -5.85
C PRO A 167 20.11 -11.13 -4.61
N CYS A 168 20.10 -11.78 -3.45
CA CYS A 168 19.50 -11.31 -2.20
C CYS A 168 20.22 -10.14 -1.50
N THR A 169 21.13 -9.41 -2.14
CA THR A 169 21.97 -8.41 -1.46
C THR A 169 21.41 -6.98 -1.49
N ALA A 170 20.19 -6.76 -1.98
CA ALA A 170 19.55 -5.43 -2.04
C ALA A 170 18.16 -5.34 -1.37
N LEU A 171 17.72 -6.36 -0.62
CA LEU A 171 16.30 -6.55 -0.26
C LEU A 171 16.09 -6.67 1.26
N ASN A 172 15.80 -5.55 1.92
CA ASN A 172 15.28 -5.57 3.31
C ASN A 172 13.79 -5.19 3.41
N ALA A 173 13.10 -4.97 2.29
CA ALA A 173 11.64 -4.79 2.25
C ALA A 173 11.08 -5.17 0.88
N LEU A 174 9.94 -5.86 0.83
CA LEU A 174 9.15 -5.96 -0.39
C LEU A 174 8.39 -4.64 -0.61
N PRO A 175 8.09 -4.24 -1.87
CA PRO A 175 7.31 -3.04 -2.11
C PRO A 175 5.92 -3.13 -1.48
N CYS A 176 5.49 -2.06 -0.83
CA CYS A 176 4.13 -1.96 -0.31
C CYS A 176 3.13 -1.86 -1.45
N LYS A 177 1.98 -2.53 -1.31
CA LYS A 177 0.85 -2.34 -2.22
C LYS A 177 -0.07 -1.29 -1.63
N VAL A 178 -0.37 -0.25 -2.39
CA VAL A 178 -1.31 0.81 -1.99
C VAL A 178 -2.32 1.04 -3.10
N GLY A 179 -3.61 0.94 -2.79
CA GLY A 179 -4.67 1.37 -3.68
C GLY A 179 -5.57 0.25 -4.19
N LEU A 180 -5.68 0.15 -5.52
CA LEU A 180 -6.89 -0.30 -6.23
C LEU A 180 -8.04 0.70 -6.06
N PHE A 181 -7.72 2.00 -6.17
CA PHE A 181 -8.70 3.08 -6.17
C PHE A 181 -9.53 3.04 -7.44
N GLY A 182 -10.85 3.17 -7.32
CA GLY A 182 -11.77 2.99 -8.44
C GLY A 182 -12.77 1.87 -8.17
N SER A 183 -13.23 1.21 -9.23
CA SER A 183 -14.11 0.03 -9.14
C SER A 183 -13.39 -1.23 -9.62
N PRO A 184 -13.81 -2.43 -9.17
CA PRO A 184 -13.24 -3.70 -9.65
C PRO A 184 -13.68 -4.08 -11.07
N GLY A 185 -14.32 -3.15 -11.80
CA GLY A 185 -14.81 -3.39 -13.16
C GLY A 185 -13.70 -3.71 -14.15
N GLY A 186 -14.07 -4.40 -15.24
CA GLY A 186 -13.15 -4.81 -16.29
C GLY A 186 -12.23 -5.98 -15.91
N ARG A 187 -11.14 -6.13 -16.64
CA ARG A 187 -10.12 -7.17 -16.43
C ARG A 187 -9.01 -6.61 -15.52
N GLN A 188 -8.60 -7.38 -14.53
CA GLN A 188 -7.50 -7.03 -13.63
C GLN A 188 -6.16 -7.10 -14.38
N TRP A 189 -5.26 -6.20 -14.04
CA TRP A 189 -3.89 -6.14 -14.57
C TRP A 189 -2.91 -5.76 -13.46
N ASP A 190 -1.69 -6.28 -13.58
CA ASP A 190 -0.60 -6.05 -12.63
C ASP A 190 0.72 -6.12 -13.42
N ASP A 191 1.42 -4.99 -13.52
CA ASP A 191 2.72 -4.93 -14.22
C ASP A 191 3.88 -5.49 -13.37
N GLY A 192 3.61 -5.84 -12.11
CA GLY A 192 4.61 -6.29 -11.15
C GLY A 192 5.54 -5.16 -10.68
N VAL A 193 6.71 -5.56 -10.18
CA VAL A 193 7.72 -4.66 -9.62
C VAL A 193 8.88 -4.51 -10.61
N CYS A 194 9.24 -3.28 -10.94
CA CYS A 194 10.36 -2.93 -11.81
C CYS A 194 11.40 -2.05 -11.07
N SER A 195 12.54 -1.77 -11.70
CA SER A 195 13.60 -0.93 -11.10
C SER A 195 13.22 0.56 -11.09
N GLY A 196 12.41 0.99 -12.06
CA GLY A 196 11.90 2.36 -12.15
C GLY A 196 10.89 2.55 -13.27
N ILE A 197 10.24 3.70 -13.26
CA ILE A 197 9.36 4.18 -14.34
C ILE A 197 10.15 5.17 -15.19
N LYS A 198 10.15 4.99 -16.51
CA LYS A 198 10.82 5.89 -17.45
C LYS A 198 9.84 6.85 -18.10
N GLN A 199 8.70 6.31 -18.53
CA GLN A 199 7.70 7.07 -19.26
C GLN A 199 6.30 6.56 -18.93
N ILE A 200 5.33 7.47 -18.88
CA ILE A 200 3.91 7.16 -18.72
C ILE A 200 3.15 7.82 -19.87
N ILE A 201 2.33 7.05 -20.56
CA ILE A 201 1.41 7.52 -21.59
C ILE A 201 -0.01 7.35 -21.06
N ILE A 202 -0.80 8.43 -21.10
CA ILE A 202 -2.19 8.44 -20.67
C ILE A 202 -3.05 8.92 -21.83
N LYS A 203 -4.09 8.15 -22.16
CA LYS A 203 -5.14 8.59 -23.06
C LYS A 203 -6.37 8.97 -22.25
N ARG A 204 -6.90 10.16 -22.49
CA ARG A 204 -8.07 10.70 -21.78
C ARG A 204 -9.07 11.32 -22.73
N GLY A 205 -10.34 11.29 -22.35
CA GLY A 205 -11.39 12.08 -22.97
C GLY A 205 -11.65 13.37 -22.20
N ASN A 206 -12.88 13.86 -22.31
CA ASN A 206 -13.34 15.07 -21.62
C ASN A 206 -13.54 14.88 -20.11
N PHE A 207 -13.97 13.69 -19.68
CA PHE A 207 -14.26 13.40 -18.27
C PHE A 207 -13.53 12.17 -17.71
N GLU A 208 -13.12 11.22 -18.55
CA GLU A 208 -12.55 9.92 -18.14
C GLU A 208 -11.11 9.71 -18.60
N ILE A 209 -10.37 8.90 -17.84
CA ILE A 209 -9.14 8.26 -18.28
C ILE A 209 -9.48 6.95 -18.99
N TYR A 210 -9.12 6.86 -20.27
CA TYR A 210 -9.39 5.68 -21.09
C TYR A 210 -8.33 4.61 -20.90
N SER A 211 -7.06 5.00 -20.96
CA SER A 211 -5.97 4.05 -20.80
C SER A 211 -4.69 4.67 -20.26
N ILE A 212 -3.88 3.79 -19.69
CA ILE A 212 -2.51 4.08 -19.27
C ILE A 212 -1.56 3.02 -19.87
N GLN A 213 -0.37 3.45 -20.25
CA GLN A 213 0.71 2.57 -20.67
C GLN A 213 2.02 3.08 -20.08
N ILE A 214 2.86 2.19 -19.58
CA ILE A 214 4.07 2.54 -18.83
C ILE A 214 5.28 1.90 -19.49
N GLU A 215 6.35 2.68 -19.63
CA GLU A 215 7.68 2.18 -19.92
C GLU A 215 8.45 2.07 -18.61
N TYR A 216 8.88 0.87 -18.28
CA TYR A 216 9.67 0.58 -17.10
C TYR A 216 11.14 0.35 -17.45
N GLU A 217 12.00 0.60 -16.47
CA GLU A 217 13.36 0.09 -16.44
C GLU A 217 13.40 -1.23 -15.66
N LYS A 218 13.91 -2.29 -16.27
CA LYS A 218 14.12 -3.60 -15.64
C LYS A 218 15.51 -4.12 -15.98
N ASN A 219 16.38 -4.23 -14.97
CA ASN A 219 17.77 -4.71 -15.13
C ASN A 219 18.55 -3.93 -16.21
N GLY A 220 18.39 -2.61 -16.27
CA GLY A 220 19.01 -1.74 -17.28
C GLY A 220 18.34 -1.73 -18.66
N ASN A 221 17.33 -2.57 -18.89
CA ASN A 221 16.56 -2.60 -20.14
C ASN A 221 15.27 -1.78 -20.05
N SER A 222 14.83 -1.26 -21.20
CA SER A 222 13.51 -0.63 -21.37
C SER A 222 12.47 -1.69 -21.71
N ILE A 223 11.38 -1.75 -20.95
CA ILE A 223 10.25 -2.64 -21.25
C ILE A 223 8.94 -1.85 -21.22
N TRP A 224 8.07 -2.09 -22.20
CA TRP A 224 6.74 -1.50 -22.25
C TRP A 224 5.70 -2.45 -21.65
N SER A 225 4.81 -1.90 -20.82
CA SER A 225 3.58 -2.60 -20.43
C SER A 225 2.65 -2.75 -21.64
N PRO A 226 1.69 -3.68 -21.59
CA PRO A 226 0.48 -3.57 -22.39
C PRO A 226 -0.23 -2.23 -22.15
N VAL A 227 -1.06 -1.82 -23.10
CA VAL A 227 -1.97 -0.69 -22.87
C VAL A 227 -3.11 -1.18 -21.98
N HIS A 228 -3.27 -0.54 -20.82
CA HIS A 228 -4.33 -0.87 -19.86
C HIS A 228 -5.51 0.07 -20.05
N GLY A 229 -6.49 -0.38 -20.84
CA GLY A 229 -7.75 0.33 -21.11
C GLY A 229 -8.03 0.54 -22.61
N GLY A 230 -9.00 1.39 -22.92
CA GLY A 230 -9.49 1.59 -24.27
C GLY A 230 -8.65 2.54 -25.14
N SER A 231 -8.94 2.50 -26.45
CA SER A 231 -8.25 3.30 -27.47
C SER A 231 -8.93 4.64 -27.78
N GLU A 232 -10.14 4.87 -27.29
CA GLU A 232 -11.02 5.98 -27.68
C GLU A 232 -10.67 7.34 -27.03
N GLY A 233 -9.67 7.38 -26.15
CA GLY A 233 -9.22 8.64 -25.55
C GLY A 233 -8.71 9.63 -26.61
N GLU A 234 -9.34 10.80 -26.67
CA GLU A 234 -9.10 11.87 -27.65
C GLU A 234 -7.73 12.54 -27.47
N VAL A 235 -7.28 12.69 -26.22
CA VAL A 235 -6.05 13.38 -25.88
C VAL A 235 -5.03 12.40 -25.33
N THR A 236 -3.83 12.39 -25.93
CA THR A 236 -2.69 11.61 -25.43
C THR A 236 -1.71 12.52 -24.68
N ASN A 237 -1.53 12.28 -23.39
CA ASN A 237 -0.51 12.91 -22.55
C ASN A 237 0.68 11.96 -22.38
N LYS A 238 1.91 12.48 -22.53
CA LYS A 238 3.16 11.74 -22.32
C LYS A 238 3.97 12.40 -21.21
N ILE A 239 4.30 11.65 -20.18
CA ILE A 239 5.18 12.05 -19.07
C ILE A 239 6.48 11.28 -19.24
N LYS A 240 7.59 11.98 -19.49
CA LYS A 240 8.94 11.41 -19.52
C LYS A 240 9.67 11.85 -18.26
N LEU A 241 10.24 10.91 -17.52
CA LEU A 241 11.00 11.17 -16.30
C LEU A 241 12.49 11.27 -16.62
N ASP A 242 13.17 12.22 -15.97
CA ASP A 242 14.62 12.39 -16.05
C ASP A 242 15.36 11.35 -15.18
N ILE A 243 15.36 10.09 -15.62
CA ILE A 243 16.03 9.00 -14.90
C ILE A 243 17.57 9.13 -14.96
N PRO A 244 18.31 8.71 -13.91
CA PRO A 244 17.82 8.13 -12.65
C PRO A 244 17.43 9.19 -11.60
N ASN A 245 17.54 10.48 -11.92
CA ASN A 245 17.42 11.58 -10.95
C ASN A 245 15.97 11.94 -10.60
N GLU A 246 15.00 11.53 -11.41
CA GLU A 246 13.59 11.74 -11.19
C GLU A 246 12.84 10.41 -11.09
N TRP A 247 12.02 10.27 -10.05
CA TRP A 247 11.18 9.11 -9.83
C TRP A 247 9.83 9.51 -9.22
N VAL A 248 8.81 8.73 -9.52
CA VAL A 248 7.46 8.92 -8.95
C VAL A 248 7.49 8.57 -7.46
N THR A 249 6.93 9.45 -6.63
CA THR A 249 6.82 9.28 -5.18
C THR A 249 5.42 8.87 -4.77
N CYS A 250 4.39 9.44 -5.40
CA CYS A 250 3.02 9.01 -5.23
C CYS A 250 2.15 9.44 -6.42
N ILE A 251 1.01 8.76 -6.57
CA ILE A 251 -0.08 9.09 -7.47
C ILE A 251 -1.28 9.56 -6.65
N THR A 252 -1.92 10.64 -7.11
CA THR A 252 -3.23 11.09 -6.62
C THR A 252 -4.20 11.22 -7.78
N GLY A 253 -5.49 11.37 -7.48
CA GLY A 253 -6.48 11.57 -8.52
C GLY A 253 -7.90 11.53 -8.00
N PHE A 254 -8.83 11.42 -8.94
CA PHE A 254 -10.25 11.27 -8.65
C PHE A 254 -10.84 10.12 -9.45
N TYR A 255 -11.81 9.42 -8.87
CA TYR A 255 -12.62 8.42 -9.54
C TYR A 255 -14.09 8.60 -9.22
N GLY A 256 -14.98 8.16 -10.11
CA GLY A 256 -16.41 8.30 -9.91
C GLY A 256 -17.21 7.74 -11.07
N GLU A 257 -18.53 7.74 -10.93
CA GLU A 257 -19.45 7.13 -11.89
C GLU A 257 -19.32 7.71 -13.29
N ILE A 258 -19.48 6.86 -14.30
CA ILE A 258 -19.73 7.30 -15.68
C ILE A 258 -21.20 7.71 -15.78
N THR A 259 -21.45 8.95 -16.21
CA THR A 259 -22.81 9.45 -16.45
C THR A 259 -23.53 8.58 -17.48
N GLY A 260 -24.68 8.01 -17.10
CA GLY A 260 -25.54 7.24 -18.00
C GLY A 260 -25.26 5.73 -18.08
N HIS A 261 -24.25 5.20 -17.38
CA HIS A 261 -23.83 3.79 -17.50
C HIS A 261 -23.96 2.96 -16.19
N GLY A 262 -25.04 3.17 -15.44
CA GLY A 262 -25.47 2.19 -14.42
C GLY A 262 -24.54 2.00 -13.21
N GLY A 263 -23.76 3.02 -12.83
CA GLY A 263 -23.06 3.05 -11.54
C GLY A 263 -21.62 2.51 -11.53
N PHE A 264 -21.01 2.22 -12.69
CA PHE A 264 -19.58 1.87 -12.73
C PHE A 264 -18.71 3.12 -12.50
N GLU A 265 -17.81 3.04 -11.52
CA GLU A 265 -16.83 4.10 -11.26
C GLU A 265 -15.54 3.88 -12.04
N VAL A 266 -15.02 4.93 -12.65
CA VAL A 266 -13.75 4.93 -13.40
C VAL A 266 -12.83 6.04 -12.93
N ILE A 267 -11.55 5.92 -13.24
CA ILE A 267 -10.58 6.99 -13.00
C ILE A 267 -10.93 8.20 -13.86
N LYS A 268 -11.18 9.34 -13.21
CA LYS A 268 -11.53 10.62 -13.84
C LYS A 268 -10.31 11.52 -13.98
N SER A 269 -9.35 11.42 -13.06
CA SER A 269 -8.08 12.12 -13.18
C SER A 269 -6.91 11.43 -12.49
N LEU A 270 -5.70 11.75 -12.96
CA LEU A 270 -4.43 11.31 -12.40
C LEU A 270 -3.45 12.49 -12.28
N THR A 271 -2.75 12.56 -11.16
CA THR A 271 -1.58 13.40 -10.95
C THR A 271 -0.45 12.55 -10.41
N PHE A 272 0.72 12.64 -11.04
CA PHE A 272 1.93 11.94 -10.62
C PHE A 272 2.85 12.93 -9.93
N TYR A 273 3.13 12.72 -8.65
CA TYR A 273 4.15 13.47 -7.93
C TYR A 273 5.48 12.75 -8.07
N THR A 274 6.54 13.52 -8.27
CA THR A 274 7.92 13.04 -8.32
C THR A 274 8.73 13.69 -7.20
N ASN A 275 9.96 13.25 -7.01
CA ASN A 275 10.91 13.94 -6.15
C ASN A 275 11.32 15.33 -6.69
N LYS A 276 10.99 15.68 -7.94
CA LYS A 276 11.30 16.98 -8.56
C LYS A 276 10.08 17.88 -8.77
N GLY A 277 8.87 17.36 -8.67
CA GLY A 277 7.66 18.15 -8.93
C GLY A 277 6.41 17.30 -9.08
N LYS A 278 5.54 17.67 -10.03
CA LYS A 278 4.34 16.90 -10.37
C LYS A 278 3.93 17.04 -11.83
N TYR A 279 3.24 16.03 -12.35
CA TYR A 279 2.61 16.00 -13.66
C TYR A 279 1.11 15.77 -13.53
N GLY A 280 0.32 16.73 -14.01
CA GLY A 280 -1.15 16.72 -13.91
C GLY A 280 -1.71 17.97 -13.21
N PRO A 281 -3.02 18.00 -12.92
CA PRO A 281 -3.96 16.89 -13.12
C PRO A 281 -4.21 16.60 -14.59
N LEU A 282 -4.23 15.31 -14.94
CA LEU A 282 -4.64 14.80 -16.24
C LEU A 282 -6.07 14.29 -16.11
N GLY A 283 -7.02 14.86 -16.83
CA GLY A 283 -8.45 14.55 -16.71
C GLY A 283 -9.21 15.56 -15.84
N LYS A 284 -10.33 15.14 -15.25
CA LYS A 284 -11.20 16.00 -14.40
C LYS A 284 -11.17 15.54 -12.93
N GLU A 285 -11.02 16.51 -12.04
CA GLU A 285 -11.00 16.29 -10.58
C GLU A 285 -12.44 16.25 -10.02
N ILE A 286 -13.24 15.30 -10.51
CA ILE A 286 -14.65 15.10 -10.11
C ILE A 286 -14.80 13.69 -9.51
N GLY A 287 -15.52 13.61 -8.40
CA GLY A 287 -15.81 12.35 -7.70
C GLY A 287 -15.03 12.20 -6.40
N LYS A 288 -14.64 10.97 -6.09
CA LYS A 288 -13.91 10.60 -4.88
C LYS A 288 -12.40 10.79 -5.09
N PHE A 289 -11.79 11.61 -4.25
CA PHE A 289 -10.33 11.79 -4.23
C PHE A 289 -9.62 10.52 -3.74
N PHE A 290 -8.45 10.25 -4.30
CA PHE A 290 -7.52 9.24 -3.80
C PHE A 290 -6.07 9.69 -3.79
N THR A 291 -5.27 9.05 -2.92
CA THR A 291 -3.83 9.28 -2.82
C THR A 291 -3.10 8.02 -2.37
N THR A 292 -1.90 7.82 -2.88
CA THR A 292 -0.96 6.76 -2.48
C THR A 292 0.13 7.27 -1.53
N ALA A 293 0.10 8.56 -1.14
CA ALA A 293 1.15 9.24 -0.38
C ALA A 293 1.40 8.70 1.05
N GLY A 294 0.55 7.79 1.55
CA GLY A 294 0.75 7.17 2.87
C GLY A 294 1.92 6.19 2.95
N ALA A 295 2.54 5.81 1.82
CA ALA A 295 3.77 5.02 1.77
C ALA A 295 4.93 5.88 1.25
N PRO A 296 5.84 6.39 2.10
CA PRO A 296 6.99 7.17 1.63
C PRO A 296 7.97 6.28 0.86
N GLY A 297 8.29 6.64 -0.37
CA GLY A 297 9.21 5.87 -1.19
C GLY A 297 9.15 6.18 -2.68
N LYS A 298 9.69 5.26 -3.47
CA LYS A 298 9.68 5.28 -4.94
C LYS A 298 8.58 4.34 -5.45
N VAL A 299 7.70 4.83 -6.31
CA VAL A 299 6.76 3.99 -7.06
C VAL A 299 7.52 3.22 -8.14
N VAL A 300 7.34 1.91 -8.15
CA VAL A 300 8.13 0.96 -8.94
C VAL A 300 7.31 0.00 -9.78
N GLY A 301 5.98 0.13 -9.72
CA GLY A 301 5.06 -0.73 -10.44
C GLY A 301 3.64 -0.22 -10.25
N LEU A 302 2.80 -0.47 -11.24
CA LEU A 302 1.38 -0.14 -11.23
C LEU A 302 0.55 -1.41 -11.37
N MET A 303 -0.64 -1.39 -10.77
CA MET A 303 -1.64 -2.45 -10.87
C MET A 303 -3.03 -1.82 -10.93
N GLY A 304 -4.06 -2.56 -11.33
CA GLY A 304 -5.41 -2.06 -11.38
C GLY A 304 -6.37 -2.93 -12.18
N SER A 305 -7.42 -2.29 -12.72
CA SER A 305 -8.38 -2.93 -13.60
C SER A 305 -8.77 -2.01 -14.75
N CYS A 306 -9.01 -2.59 -15.93
CA CYS A 306 -9.31 -1.84 -17.14
C CYS A 306 -10.28 -2.57 -18.07
N GLY A 307 -10.94 -1.81 -18.95
CA GLY A 307 -11.77 -2.31 -20.04
C GLY A 307 -11.82 -1.24 -21.13
N GLU A 308 -12.99 -0.68 -21.40
CA GLU A 308 -13.12 0.54 -22.21
C GLU A 308 -12.40 1.74 -21.55
N TYR A 309 -12.47 1.79 -20.21
CA TYR A 309 -11.84 2.82 -19.39
C TYR A 309 -10.80 2.21 -18.44
N LEU A 310 -10.02 3.09 -17.80
CA LEU A 310 -9.26 2.73 -16.62
C LEU A 310 -10.21 2.72 -15.41
N TYR A 311 -10.58 1.54 -14.92
CA TYR A 311 -11.55 1.39 -13.82
C TYR A 311 -10.91 1.59 -12.46
N SER A 312 -9.70 1.04 -12.25
CA SER A 312 -8.97 1.21 -11.00
C SER A 312 -7.46 1.28 -11.19
N ILE A 313 -6.78 1.85 -10.18
CA ILE A 313 -5.32 1.98 -10.14
C ILE A 313 -4.78 1.81 -8.71
N GLY A 314 -3.63 1.16 -8.61
CA GLY A 314 -2.84 0.97 -7.41
C GLY A 314 -1.35 0.96 -7.77
N VAL A 315 -0.50 0.99 -6.74
CA VAL A 315 0.95 1.09 -6.91
C VAL A 315 1.70 0.13 -6.01
N TYR A 316 2.88 -0.26 -6.49
CA TYR A 316 3.96 -0.82 -5.69
C TYR A 316 4.92 0.30 -5.29
N VAL A 317 5.21 0.43 -3.99
CA VAL A 317 6.11 1.44 -3.45
C VAL A 317 7.32 0.79 -2.77
N TRP A 318 8.51 1.00 -3.32
CA TRP A 318 9.78 0.69 -2.66
C TRP A 318 10.08 1.75 -1.62
N ILE A 319 10.16 1.35 -0.36
CA ILE A 319 10.43 2.27 0.75
C ILE A 319 11.91 2.59 0.77
N THR A 320 12.25 3.86 0.55
CA THR A 320 13.62 4.34 0.71
C THR A 320 13.87 4.56 2.19
N GLN A 321 14.79 3.79 2.77
CA GLN A 321 15.31 4.07 4.10
C GLN A 321 16.00 5.44 4.09
N ASN A 322 15.71 6.29 5.07
CA ASN A 322 16.65 7.35 5.43
C ASN A 322 17.89 6.67 6.03
N VAL A 323 18.76 6.13 5.18
CA VAL A 323 20.09 5.73 5.59
C VAL A 323 20.84 7.04 5.75
N ASN A 324 20.90 7.56 6.98
CA ASN A 324 21.98 8.47 7.36
C ASN A 324 23.26 7.66 7.18
N LEU A 325 23.88 7.75 6.00
CA LEU A 325 25.30 7.47 5.86
C LEU A 325 25.97 8.58 6.67
N GLY A 326 26.43 8.22 7.87
CA GLY A 326 27.08 9.14 8.79
C GLY A 326 28.23 9.86 8.11
N LEU A 327 28.33 11.16 8.41
CA LEU A 327 29.60 11.82 8.61
C LEU A 327 29.97 11.69 10.09
#